data_AF-A0A1F3LYC5-F1
#
_entry.id   AF-A0A1F3LYC5-F1
#
_cell.length_a   1.000
_cell.length_b   1.000
_cell.length_c   1.000
_cell.angle_alpha   90.00
_cell.angle_beta   90.00
_cell.angle_gamma   90.00
#
_symmetry.space_group_name_H-M   'P 1'
#
loop_
_entity.id
_entity.type
_entity.pdbx_description
1 polymer ?
#
loop_
_entity_poly.entity_id
_entity_poly.type
_entity_poly.pdbx_seq_one_letter_code
_entity_poly.pdbx_strand_id
1 'polypeptide(L)'
;MEHLNKINSGNLLLLGRGYPCVWLLFLLKAKAIEFCVHLKEDWWLKVKDFTESPEKERIVTFTLPKKDRNKLKDFPQMQDTEITCRLIKVELKNGSCQKSIVEKKERPHVIGNQ
;
A
#
# COMPACT_ATOMS: atom_id res chain seq x y z
N MET A 1 -1.41 -13.64 12.68
CA MET A 1 -2.73 -13.53 12.01
C MET A 1 -3.81 -12.99 12.95
N GLU A 2 -3.80 -13.33 14.25
CA GLU A 2 -4.88 -12.98 15.20
C GLU A 2 -5.22 -11.48 15.30
N HIS A 3 -4.23 -10.59 15.16
CA HIS A 3 -4.48 -9.14 15.19
C HIS A 3 -5.26 -8.60 13.99
N LEU A 4 -5.14 -9.23 12.80
CA LEU A 4 -5.87 -8.80 11.61
C LEU A 4 -7.37 -9.10 11.69
N ASN A 5 -7.77 -10.09 12.50
CA ASN A 5 -9.17 -10.45 12.68
C ASN A 5 -9.93 -9.44 13.56
N LYS A 6 -9.23 -8.50 14.20
CA LYS A 6 -9.83 -7.40 14.99
C LYS A 6 -10.04 -6.12 14.19
N ILE A 7 -9.62 -6.10 12.92
CA ILE A 7 -9.69 -4.92 12.05
C ILE A 7 -11.01 -4.95 11.30
N ASN A 8 -11.82 -3.91 11.48
CA ASN A 8 -13.09 -3.78 10.79
C ASN A 8 -12.92 -3.05 9.44
N SER A 9 -13.88 -3.26 8.54
CA SER A 9 -13.98 -2.50 7.29
C SER A 9 -14.02 -1.00 7.58
N GLY A 10 -13.22 -0.21 6.86
CA GLY A 10 -13.08 1.24 7.07
C GLY A 10 -12.02 1.65 8.09
N ASN A 11 -11.30 0.72 8.70
CA ASN A 11 -10.12 1.05 9.51
C ASN A 11 -8.87 1.21 8.63
N LEU A 12 -8.09 2.26 8.92
CA LEU A 12 -6.78 2.49 8.32
C LEU A 12 -5.68 1.81 9.14
N LEU A 13 -5.07 0.77 8.58
CA LEU A 13 -3.93 0.10 9.17
C LEU A 13 -2.63 0.85 8.84
N LEU A 14 -1.99 1.42 9.85
CA LEU A 14 -0.66 2.01 9.74
C LEU A 14 0.41 0.94 9.93
N LEU A 15 1.04 0.53 8.82
CA LEU A 15 2.16 -0.41 8.83
C LEU A 15 3.47 0.37 9.01
N GLY A 16 4.16 0.09 10.11
CA GLY A 16 5.47 0.64 10.38
C GLY A 16 6.59 0.09 9.48
N ARG A 17 7.82 0.53 9.77
CA ARG A 17 9.03 0.05 9.08
C ARG A 17 9.25 -1.42 9.43
N GLY A 18 8.92 -2.34 8.54
CA GLY A 18 9.30 -3.75 8.71
C GLY A 18 8.66 -4.76 7.76
N TYR A 19 7.81 -4.32 6.84
CA TYR A 19 6.98 -5.21 6.01
C TYR A 19 7.45 -5.22 4.55
N PRO A 20 8.46 -6.02 4.19
CA PRO A 20 9.06 -6.01 2.84
C PRO A 20 8.20 -6.74 1.79
N CYS A 21 6.98 -7.15 2.12
CA CYS A 21 6.26 -8.16 1.36
C CYS A 21 5.04 -7.59 0.62
N VAL A 22 5.13 -7.48 -0.71
CA VAL A 22 4.02 -7.04 -1.58
C VAL A 22 2.74 -7.85 -1.35
N TRP A 23 2.83 -9.15 -1.11
CA TRP A 23 1.65 -10.02 -0.88
C TRP A 23 0.77 -9.56 0.29
N LEU A 24 1.33 -8.85 1.28
CA LEU A 24 0.56 -8.33 2.40
C LEU A 24 -0.43 -7.25 1.93
N LEU A 25 -0.05 -6.42 0.96
CA LEU A 25 -0.95 -5.42 0.37
C LEU A 25 -2.15 -6.10 -0.28
N PHE A 26 -1.92 -7.24 -0.94
CA PHE A 26 -2.96 -8.07 -1.53
C PHE A 26 -3.89 -8.67 -0.50
N LEU A 27 -3.35 -9.16 0.63
CA LEU A 27 -4.17 -9.71 1.70
C LEU A 27 -5.06 -8.61 2.32
N LEU A 28 -4.51 -7.42 2.55
CA LEU A 28 -5.26 -6.29 3.12
C LEU A 28 -6.36 -5.84 2.16
N LYS A 29 -6.06 -5.75 0.87
CA LYS A 29 -7.05 -5.46 -0.18
C LYS A 29 -8.18 -6.50 -0.21
N ALA A 30 -7.83 -7.79 -0.17
CA ALA A 30 -8.81 -8.88 -0.17
C ALA A 30 -9.74 -8.85 1.04
N LYS A 31 -9.22 -8.37 2.18
CA LYS A 31 -9.97 -8.17 3.42
C LYS A 31 -10.67 -6.81 3.52
N ALA A 32 -10.63 -5.99 2.46
CA ALA A 32 -11.14 -4.62 2.45
C ALA A 32 -10.60 -3.74 3.60
N ILE A 33 -9.35 -3.97 4.00
CA ILE A 33 -8.65 -3.20 5.03
C ILE A 33 -7.85 -2.09 4.33
N GLU A 34 -8.11 -0.85 4.71
CA GLU A 34 -7.31 0.28 4.23
C GLU A 34 -5.93 0.24 4.88
N PHE A 35 -4.89 0.67 4.17
CA PHE A 35 -3.54 0.67 4.72
C PHE A 35 -2.72 1.88 4.30
N CYS A 36 -1.78 2.25 5.18
CA CYS A 36 -0.68 3.16 4.88
C CYS A 36 0.61 2.52 5.38
N VAL A 37 1.64 2.46 4.53
CA VAL A 37 2.92 1.80 4.84
C VAL A 37 4.03 2.82 4.88
N HIS A 38 4.73 2.89 6.02
CA HIS A 38 5.96 3.67 6.13
C HIS A 38 7.14 2.86 5.54
N LEU A 39 7.72 3.36 4.46
CA LEU A 39 8.78 2.69 3.71
C LEU A 39 10.18 3.03 4.21
N LYS A 40 11.10 2.07 4.06
CA LYS A 40 12.54 2.33 3.88
C LYS A 40 12.89 2.28 2.39
N GLU A 41 13.96 2.97 2.04
CA GLU A 41 14.31 3.38 0.67
C GLU A 41 14.62 2.21 -0.28
N ASP A 42 14.98 1.04 0.26
CA ASP A 42 15.65 -0.01 -0.52
C ASP A 42 14.82 -1.29 -0.77
N TRP A 43 13.53 -1.31 -0.42
CA TRP A 43 12.81 -2.58 -0.39
C TRP A 43 12.23 -3.04 -1.71
N TRP A 44 11.74 -2.11 -2.53
CA TRP A 44 11.16 -2.44 -3.85
C TRP A 44 11.79 -1.57 -4.92
N LEU A 45 12.12 -2.16 -6.08
CA LEU A 45 12.71 -1.43 -7.20
C LEU A 45 11.89 -0.17 -7.57
N LYS A 46 10.56 -0.27 -7.58
CA LYS A 46 9.66 0.86 -7.83
C LYS A 46 9.72 1.95 -6.75
N VAL A 47 9.98 1.56 -5.50
CA VAL A 47 10.11 2.49 -4.36
C VAL A 47 11.47 3.16 -4.37
N LYS A 48 12.53 2.42 -4.68
CA LYS A 48 13.89 2.94 -4.82
C LYS A 48 13.96 3.96 -5.95
N ASP A 49 13.49 3.58 -7.14
CA ASP A 49 13.40 4.48 -8.30
C ASP A 49 12.57 5.74 -8.00
N PHE A 50 11.44 5.60 -7.31
CA PHE A 50 10.68 6.76 -6.83
C PHE A 50 11.47 7.60 -5.84
N THR A 51 12.18 6.98 -4.90
CA THR A 51 12.96 7.67 -3.86
C THR A 51 14.06 8.53 -4.47
N GLU A 52 14.77 8.00 -5.47
CA GLU A 52 15.86 8.66 -6.19
C GLU A 52 15.37 9.76 -7.16
N SER A 53 14.09 9.73 -7.56
CA SER A 53 13.49 10.77 -8.41
C SER A 53 13.26 12.10 -7.65
N PRO A 54 13.06 13.24 -8.34
CA PRO A 54 12.66 14.50 -7.71
C PRO A 54 11.16 14.57 -7.38
N GLU A 55 10.36 13.57 -7.75
CA GLU A 55 8.91 13.60 -7.60
C GLU A 55 8.47 13.53 -6.13
N LYS A 56 7.39 14.27 -5.78
CA LYS A 56 6.79 14.27 -4.44
C LYS A 56 5.72 13.19 -4.26
N GLU A 57 5.06 12.78 -5.34
CA GLU A 57 4.13 11.65 -5.35
C GLU A 57 4.20 10.89 -6.68
N ARG A 58 3.90 9.58 -6.64
CA ARG A 58 3.86 8.72 -7.83
C ARG A 58 2.80 7.64 -7.67
N ILE A 59 2.03 7.39 -8.74
CA ILE A 59 1.16 6.21 -8.80
C ILE A 59 1.98 5.00 -9.28
N VAL A 60 1.91 3.91 -8.52
CA VAL A 60 2.56 2.65 -8.86
C VAL A 60 1.55 1.52 -8.78
N THR A 61 1.68 0.57 -9.71
CA THR A 61 0.87 -0.64 -9.73
C THR A 61 1.71 -1.84 -9.32
N PHE A 62 1.18 -2.69 -8.45
CA PHE A 62 1.79 -3.95 -8.04
C PHE A 62 0.97 -5.12 -8.57
N THR A 63 1.66 -6.17 -9.00
CA THR A 63 1.10 -7.49 -9.30
C THR A 63 1.54 -8.47 -8.22
N LEU A 64 0.74 -9.51 -7.97
CA LEU A 64 1.10 -10.53 -6.98
C LEU A 64 2.23 -11.42 -7.52
N PRO A 65 3.40 -11.50 -6.86
CA PRO A 65 4.47 -12.38 -7.30
C PRO A 65 4.01 -13.85 -7.30
N LYS A 66 4.35 -14.62 -8.35
CA LYS A 66 3.95 -16.04 -8.45
C LYS A 66 4.32 -16.86 -7.21
N LYS A 67 5.50 -16.59 -6.62
CA LYS A 67 6.00 -17.23 -5.39
C LYS A 67 5.10 -17.01 -4.16
N ASP A 68 4.30 -15.95 -4.16
CA ASP A 68 3.43 -15.57 -3.04
C ASP A 68 1.96 -15.96 -3.25
N ARG A 69 1.60 -16.54 -4.40
CA ARG A 69 0.21 -16.97 -4.70
C ARG A 69 -0.36 -17.93 -3.65
N ASN A 70 0.46 -18.84 -3.13
CA ASN A 70 0.06 -19.78 -2.08
C ASN A 70 -0.33 -19.09 -0.76
N LYS A 71 0.19 -17.88 -0.48
CA LYS A 71 -0.17 -17.10 0.72
C LYS A 71 -1.57 -16.49 0.63
N LEU A 72 -2.14 -16.43 -0.58
CA LEU A 72 -3.50 -15.96 -0.86
C LEU A 72 -4.38 -17.07 -1.43
N LYS A 73 -4.14 -18.33 -1.05
CA LYS A 73 -4.94 -19.48 -1.51
C LYS A 73 -6.45 -19.32 -1.19
N ASP A 74 -6.77 -18.66 -0.09
CA ASP A 74 -8.15 -18.40 0.35
C ASP A 74 -8.78 -17.20 -0.39
N PHE A 75 -8.01 -16.50 -1.23
CA PHE A 75 -8.42 -15.35 -2.02
C PHE A 75 -7.98 -15.49 -3.49
N PRO A 76 -8.48 -16.50 -4.22
CA PRO A 76 -8.04 -16.80 -5.60
C PRO A 76 -8.22 -15.62 -6.55
N GLN A 77 -9.23 -14.77 -6.34
CA GLN A 77 -9.48 -13.55 -7.11
C GLN A 77 -8.29 -12.57 -7.10
N MET A 78 -7.45 -12.61 -6.07
CA MET A 78 -6.30 -11.71 -5.95
C MET A 78 -5.10 -12.13 -6.81
N GLN A 79 -5.10 -13.35 -7.38
CA GLN A 79 -3.92 -13.90 -8.07
C GLN A 79 -3.59 -13.18 -9.39
N ASP A 80 -4.61 -12.65 -10.04
CA ASP A 80 -4.51 -11.90 -11.31
C ASP A 80 -5.01 -10.45 -11.14
N THR A 81 -5.20 -10.01 -9.90
CA THR A 81 -5.53 -8.62 -9.57
C THR A 81 -4.28 -7.76 -9.58
N GLU A 82 -4.44 -6.48 -9.92
CA GLU A 82 -3.44 -5.45 -9.70
C GLU A 82 -3.85 -4.52 -8.56
N ILE A 83 -2.87 -4.04 -7.79
CA ILE A 83 -3.10 -3.05 -6.74
C ILE A 83 -2.38 -1.76 -7.09
N THR A 84 -3.17 -0.69 -7.22
CA THR A 84 -2.65 0.66 -7.43
C THR A 84 -2.47 1.38 -6.11
N CYS A 85 -1.24 1.85 -5.88
CA CYS A 85 -0.87 2.61 -4.70
C CYS A 85 -0.30 3.97 -5.10
N ARG A 86 -0.34 4.91 -4.17
CA ARG A 86 0.35 6.20 -4.27
C ARG A 86 1.56 6.18 -3.33
N LEU A 87 2.74 6.39 -3.90
CA LEU A 87 3.95 6.70 -3.16
C LEU A 87 3.96 8.20 -2.90
N ILE A 88 4.31 8.61 -1.67
CA ILE A 88 4.36 10.02 -1.24
C ILE A 88 5.66 10.27 -0.47
N LYS A 89 6.35 11.35 -0.81
CA LYS A 89 7.45 11.94 -0.04
C LYS A 89 6.93 13.11 0.78
N VAL A 90 7.11 13.03 2.09
CA VAL A 90 6.75 14.08 3.03
C VAL A 90 8.04 14.67 3.58
N GLU A 91 8.30 15.93 3.25
CA GLU A 91 9.39 16.69 3.85
C GLU A 91 9.00 17.06 5.30
N LEU A 92 9.84 16.69 6.25
CA LEU A 92 9.67 17.01 7.65
C LEU A 92 10.38 18.33 7.97
N LYS A 93 9.91 19.03 9.02
CA LYS A 93 10.44 20.34 9.44
C LYS A 93 11.95 20.34 9.76
N ASN A 94 12.53 19.17 10.03
CA ASN A 94 13.96 18.98 10.32
C ASN A 94 14.80 18.73 9.04
N GLY A 95 14.22 18.85 7.84
CA GLY A 95 14.89 18.59 6.57
C GLY A 95 14.99 17.11 6.20
N SER A 96 14.49 16.19 7.04
CA SER A 96 14.42 14.76 6.68
C SER A 96 13.17 14.46 5.85
N CYS A 97 13.21 13.42 5.02
CA CYS A 97 12.10 13.03 4.16
C CYS A 97 11.51 11.68 4.59
N GLN A 98 10.23 11.66 4.98
CA GLN A 98 9.45 10.47 5.29
C GLN A 98 8.75 9.95 4.03
N LYS A 99 8.80 8.64 3.79
CA LYS A 99 8.21 8.00 2.61
C LYS A 99 7.08 7.09 3.03
N SER A 100 5.92 7.24 2.39
CA SER A 100 4.76 6.41 2.67
C SER A 100 4.09 5.91 1.41
N ILE A 101 3.46 4.74 1.51
CA ILE A 101 2.52 4.22 0.51
C ILE A 101 1.13 4.33 1.06
N VAL A 102 0.22 4.88 0.28
CA VAL A 102 -1.22 4.84 0.57
C VAL A 102 -1.91 4.12 -0.57
N GLU A 103 -2.85 3.25 -0.25
CA GLU A 103 -3.73 2.66 -1.27
C GLU A 103 -4.48 3.78 -2.02
N LYS A 104 -4.42 3.79 -3.35
CA LYS A 104 -5.21 4.76 -4.13
C LYS A 104 -6.66 4.25 -4.20
N LYS A 105 -7.60 5.02 -3.63
CA LYS A 105 -9.02 4.84 -3.90
C LYS A 105 -9.48 5.79 -4.99
N GLU A 106 -10.29 5.30 -5.92
CA GLU A 106 -11.30 6.14 -6.56
C GLU A 106 -12.36 6.41 -5.50
N ARG A 107 -12.31 7.60 -4.88
CA ARG A 107 -13.46 8.05 -4.10
C ARG A 107 -14.52 8.45 -5.14
N PRO A 108 -15.74 7.89 -5.13
CA PRO A 108 -16.82 8.52 -5.86
C PRO A 108 -16.91 9.96 -5.36
N HIS A 109 -16.92 10.92 -6.28
CA HIS A 109 -17.22 12.29 -5.93
C HIS A 109 -18.62 12.27 -5.32
N VAL A 110 -18.71 12.38 -4.00
CA VAL A 110 -19.97 12.75 -3.37
C VAL A 110 -20.16 14.21 -3.75
N ILE A 111 -20.85 14.44 -4.85
CA ILE A 111 -21.41 15.75 -5.16
C ILE A 111 -22.46 15.94 -4.07
N GLY A 112 -22.06 16.62 -3.00
CA GLY A 112 -23.01 17.09 -2.01
C GLY A 112 -23.88 18.11 -2.72
N ASN A 113 -25.09 17.69 -3.13
CA ASN A 113 -26.14 18.64 -3.45
C ASN A 113 -26.43 19.41 -2.16
N GLN A 114 -26.13 20.70 -2.20
CA GLN A 114 -26.75 21.70 -1.32
C GLN A 114 -28.24 21.77 -1.59
#